data_AF-A0A6P0RY94-F1
#
_entry.id   AF-A0A6P0RY94-F1
#
_cell.length_a   1.000
_cell.length_b   1.000
_cell.length_c   1.000
_cell.angle_alpha   90.00
_cell.angle_beta   90.00
_cell.angle_gamma   90.00
#
_symmetry.space_group_name_H-M   'P 1'
#
loop_
_entity.id
_entity.type
_entity.pdbx_description
1 polymer ?
#
loop_
_entity_poly.entity_id
_entity_poly.type
_entity_poly.pdbx_seq_one_letter_code
_entity_poly.pdbx_strand_id
1 'polypeptide(L)'
;RFVLATNIIKPEELPADDVLIAYKEQSSVEKGFAFLKDPLFFADSVFLKTPERIESMSMLMGLCLLVYTLAQRLLHHQIQWCNTGLKNQLGKLTNSPTLRWIFQGFQGIHLVILPGIKQIVNLTDERWWTLSFFPESVQNYYLLSG
;
A
#
# COMPACT_ATOMS: atom_id res chain seq x y z
N ARG A 1 20.15 -16.78 16.65
CA ARG A 1 20.12 -16.62 18.13
C ARG A 1 19.82 -15.15 18.39
N PHE A 2 18.73 -14.84 19.11
CA PHE A 2 18.33 -13.44 19.41
C PHE A 2 18.66 -13.13 20.87
N VAL A 3 19.07 -11.89 21.14
CA VAL A 3 19.17 -11.33 22.49
C VAL A 3 18.32 -10.06 22.47
N LEU A 4 17.23 -10.06 23.24
CA LEU A 4 16.27 -8.97 23.28
C LEU A 4 16.26 -8.39 24.70
N ALA A 5 16.32 -7.07 24.81
CA ALA A 5 16.26 -6.35 26.08
C ALA A 5 14.97 -5.52 26.11
N THR A 6 14.25 -5.56 27.23
CA THR A 6 13.03 -4.79 27.47
C THR A 6 13.11 -4.10 28.82
N ASN A 7 12.49 -2.93 28.95
CA ASN A 7 12.40 -2.19 30.20
C ASN A 7 11.27 -2.74 31.12
N ILE A 8 10.50 -3.71 30.63
CA ILE A 8 9.44 -4.36 31.41
C ILE A 8 10.08 -5.47 32.27
N ILE A 9 10.02 -5.27 33.58
CA ILE A 9 10.72 -6.11 34.56
C ILE A 9 9.91 -7.38 34.86
N LYS A 10 8.57 -7.31 34.79
CA LYS A 10 7.69 -8.43 35.13
C LYS A 10 7.46 -9.34 33.91
N PRO A 11 7.86 -10.62 33.94
CA PRO A 11 7.66 -11.54 32.82
C PRO A 11 6.18 -11.84 32.52
N GLU A 12 5.31 -11.69 33.52
CA GLU A 12 3.85 -11.89 33.39
C GLU A 12 3.18 -10.77 32.58
N GLU A 13 3.76 -9.57 32.58
CA GLU A 13 3.23 -8.41 31.83
C GLU A 13 3.65 -8.45 30.35
N LEU A 14 4.81 -9.07 30.05
CA LEU A 14 5.27 -9.27 28.69
C LEU A 14 6.05 -10.60 28.56
N PRO A 15 5.34 -11.69 28.20
CA PRO A 15 5.95 -13.00 27.97
C PRO A 15 7.04 -12.94 26.91
N ALA A 16 8.05 -13.80 27.03
CA ALA A 16 9.18 -13.85 26.09
C ALA A 16 8.74 -14.11 24.63
N ASP A 17 7.67 -14.87 24.42
CA ASP A 17 7.10 -15.12 23.10
C ASP A 17 6.54 -13.84 22.47
N ASP A 18 5.84 -13.02 23.25
CA ASP A 18 5.29 -11.74 22.80
C ASP A 18 6.41 -10.74 22.50
N VAL A 19 7.48 -10.72 23.30
CA VAL A 19 8.70 -9.93 23.00
C VAL A 19 9.29 -10.34 21.65
N LEU A 20 9.38 -11.63 21.38
CA LEU A 20 9.95 -12.15 20.15
C LEU A 20 9.05 -11.87 18.93
N ILE A 21 7.73 -11.97 19.09
CA ILE A 21 6.76 -11.62 18.04
C ILE A 21 6.88 -10.13 17.71
N ALA A 22 6.81 -9.26 18.71
CA ALA A 22 6.92 -7.81 18.52
C ALA A 22 8.25 -7.43 17.84
N TYR A 23 9.35 -8.05 18.23
CA TYR A 23 10.64 -7.84 17.58
C TYR A 23 10.62 -8.26 16.10
N LYS A 24 10.02 -9.40 15.75
CA LYS A 24 9.93 -9.85 14.36
C LYS A 24 9.05 -8.96 13.49
N GLU A 25 8.00 -8.39 14.07
CA GLU A 25 7.09 -7.46 13.37
C GLU A 25 7.79 -6.14 12.98
N GLN A 26 8.87 -5.75 13.66
CA GLN A 26 9.68 -4.58 13.30
C GLN A 26 10.22 -4.65 11.86
N SER A 27 10.48 -5.86 11.35
CA SER A 27 10.92 -6.05 9.95
C SER A 27 9.90 -5.55 8.91
N SER A 28 8.61 -5.48 9.27
CA SER A 28 7.57 -4.89 8.42
C SER A 28 7.77 -3.39 8.24
N VAL A 29 8.16 -2.69 9.31
CA VAL A 29 8.45 -1.25 9.31
C VAL A 29 9.65 -0.95 8.41
N GLU A 30 10.71 -1.75 8.50
CA GLU A 30 11.92 -1.59 7.66
C GLU A 30 11.63 -1.76 6.17
N LYS A 31 10.78 -2.73 5.81
CA LYS A 31 10.31 -2.90 4.43
C LYS A 31 9.48 -1.70 3.95
N GLY A 32 8.70 -1.07 4.83
CA GLY A 32 7.99 0.17 4.55
C GLY A 32 8.93 1.34 4.23
N PHE A 33 10.05 1.47 4.94
CA PHE A 33 11.06 2.48 4.63
C PHE A 33 11.87 2.18 3.36
N ALA A 34 12.08 0.90 3.03
CA ALA A 34 12.69 0.53 1.75
C ALA A 34 11.84 0.97 0.56
N PHE A 35 10.51 0.91 0.69
CA PHE A 35 9.57 1.40 -0.31
C PHE A 35 9.67 2.92 -0.54
N LEU A 36 9.89 3.71 0.51
CA LEU A 36 10.13 5.15 0.38
C LEU A 36 11.40 5.50 -0.40
N LYS A 37 12.35 4.58 -0.46
CA LYS A 37 13.58 4.69 -1.23
C LYS A 37 13.48 4.01 -2.60
N ASP A 38 12.31 3.48 -2.98
CA ASP A 38 12.12 2.86 -4.29
C ASP A 38 12.10 3.95 -5.37
N PRO A 39 12.87 3.81 -6.47
CA PRO A 39 12.91 4.77 -7.58
C PRO A 39 11.53 5.13 -8.15
N LEU A 40 10.56 4.21 -8.06
CA LEU A 40 9.19 4.42 -8.51
C LEU A 40 8.41 5.47 -7.69
N PHE A 41 8.88 5.80 -6.49
CA PHE A 41 8.33 6.88 -5.65
C PHE A 41 8.98 8.24 -5.91
N PHE A 42 9.78 8.37 -6.97
CA PHE A 42 10.44 9.60 -7.41
C PHE A 42 11.44 10.20 -6.40
N ALA A 43 11.62 9.63 -5.21
CA ALA A 43 12.55 10.13 -4.19
C ALA A 43 13.98 10.26 -4.74
N ASP A 44 14.42 9.32 -5.56
CA ASP A 44 15.74 9.34 -6.21
C ASP A 44 15.92 10.49 -7.21
N SER A 45 14.82 11.06 -7.73
CA SER A 45 14.85 12.16 -8.70
C SER A 45 14.73 13.55 -8.07
N VAL A 46 14.38 13.64 -6.79
CA VAL A 46 14.19 14.93 -6.11
C VAL A 46 15.48 15.35 -5.41
N PHE A 47 16.26 16.19 -6.08
CA PHE A 47 17.45 16.81 -5.46
C PHE A 47 17.05 17.96 -4.54
N LEU A 48 17.17 17.75 -3.22
CA LEU A 48 16.88 18.77 -2.20
C LEU A 48 18.19 19.40 -1.71
N LYS A 49 18.30 20.72 -1.85
CA LYS A 49 19.54 21.47 -1.57
C LYS A 49 19.67 22.00 -0.13
N THR A 50 18.55 22.18 0.57
CA THR A 50 18.53 22.81 1.89
C THR A 50 17.90 21.89 2.94
N PRO A 51 18.32 21.97 4.20
CA PRO A 51 17.80 21.13 5.28
C PRO A 51 16.28 21.22 5.43
N GLU A 52 15.69 22.41 5.33
CA GLU A 52 14.25 22.64 5.54
C GLU A 52 13.41 21.87 4.51
N ARG A 53 13.91 21.80 3.26
CA ARG A 53 13.23 21.05 2.19
C ARG A 53 13.35 19.54 2.42
N ILE A 54 14.48 19.06 2.94
CA ILE A 54 14.68 17.65 3.29
C ILE A 54 13.72 17.23 4.40
N GLU A 55 13.58 18.04 5.45
CA GLU A 55 12.65 17.79 6.55
C GLU A 55 11.20 17.74 6.06
N SER A 56 10.80 18.75 5.28
CA SER A 56 9.44 18.84 4.72
C SER A 56 9.12 17.63 3.84
N MET A 57 10.05 17.22 2.98
CA MET A 57 9.88 16.04 2.13
C MET A 57 9.82 14.76 2.95
N SER A 58 10.67 14.62 3.98
CA SER A 58 10.68 13.45 4.86
C SER A 58 9.34 13.27 5.57
N MET A 59 8.75 14.37 6.05
CA MET A 59 7.42 14.36 6.65
C MET A 59 6.34 13.94 5.65
N LEU A 60 6.35 14.51 4.44
CA LEU A 60 5.40 14.15 3.39
C LEU A 60 5.51 12.68 2.99
N MET A 61 6.74 12.17 2.81
CA MET A 61 7.00 10.78 2.49
C MET A 61 6.50 9.85 3.61
N GLY A 62 6.73 10.21 4.88
CA GLY A 62 6.17 9.48 6.02
C GLY A 62 4.65 9.41 6.00
N LEU A 63 3.97 10.53 5.69
CA LEU A 63 2.52 10.57 5.54
C LEU A 63 2.03 9.71 4.37
N CYS A 64 2.70 9.77 3.22
CA CYS A 64 2.39 8.93 2.07
C CYS A 64 2.53 7.44 2.41
N LEU A 65 3.56 7.05 3.16
CA LEU A 65 3.74 5.67 3.63
C LEU A 65 2.60 5.23 4.55
N LEU A 66 2.16 6.11 5.46
CA LEU A 66 1.00 5.84 6.32
C LEU A 66 -0.26 5.59 5.49
N VAL A 67 -0.58 6.47 4.55
CA VAL A 67 -1.74 6.32 3.67
C VAL A 67 -1.64 5.02 2.85
N TYR A 68 -0.45 4.73 2.30
CA TYR A 68 -0.19 3.52 1.53
C TYR A 68 -0.40 2.24 2.35
N THR A 69 0.13 2.19 3.57
CA THR A 69 0.01 1.03 4.46
C THR A 69 -1.42 0.80 4.90
N LEU A 70 -2.16 1.86 5.19
CA LEU A 70 -3.60 1.79 5.49
C LEU A 70 -4.40 1.28 4.28
N ALA A 71 -4.16 1.82 3.08
CA ALA A 71 -4.85 1.38 1.87
C ALA A 71 -4.58 -0.11 1.57
N GLN A 72 -3.34 -0.57 1.71
CA GLN A 72 -3.02 -1.99 1.53
C GLN A 72 -3.72 -2.87 2.58
N ARG A 73 -3.74 -2.44 3.84
CA ARG A 73 -4.43 -3.17 4.92
C ARG A 73 -5.93 -3.28 4.66
N LEU A 74 -6.57 -2.20 4.21
CA LEU A 74 -7.99 -2.21 3.84
C LEU A 74 -8.26 -3.16 2.68
N LEU A 75 -7.42 -3.14 1.65
CA LEU A 75 -7.52 -4.07 0.52
C LEU A 75 -7.42 -5.53 0.97
N HIS A 76 -6.43 -5.86 1.82
CA HIS A 76 -6.27 -7.23 2.34
C HIS A 76 -7.46 -7.67 3.17
N HIS A 77 -8.00 -6.78 4.02
CA HIS A 77 -9.18 -7.07 4.80
C HIS A 77 -10.39 -7.37 3.90
N GLN A 78 -10.61 -6.58 2.85
CA GLN A 78 -11.72 -6.80 1.92
C GLN A 78 -11.58 -8.12 1.15
N ILE A 79 -10.37 -8.43 0.68
CA ILE A 79 -10.09 -9.70 -0.02
C ILE A 79 -10.35 -10.91 0.89
N GLN A 80 -9.93 -10.83 2.16
CA GLN A 80 -10.18 -11.87 3.15
C GLN A 80 -11.67 -12.01 3.45
N TRP A 81 -12.40 -10.89 3.60
CA TRP A 81 -13.83 -10.90 3.87
C TRP A 81 -14.64 -11.51 2.72
N CYS A 82 -14.28 -11.23 1.48
CA CYS A 82 -14.88 -11.85 0.30
C CYS A 82 -14.44 -13.31 0.09
N ASN A 83 -13.45 -13.81 0.85
CA ASN A 83 -12.83 -15.13 0.71
C ASN A 83 -12.34 -15.43 -0.72
N THR A 84 -11.75 -14.42 -1.36
CA THR A 84 -11.23 -14.49 -2.73
C THR A 84 -9.76 -14.07 -2.78
N GLY A 85 -9.24 -13.79 -3.98
CA GLY A 85 -7.91 -13.23 -4.15
C GLY A 85 -7.78 -12.46 -5.46
N LEU A 86 -6.66 -11.75 -5.59
CA LEU A 86 -6.29 -11.04 -6.81
C LEU A 86 -5.14 -11.77 -7.49
N LYS A 87 -5.06 -11.71 -8.82
CA LYS A 87 -3.91 -12.26 -9.55
C LYS A 87 -2.67 -11.45 -9.21
N ASN A 88 -1.56 -12.13 -8.93
CA ASN A 88 -0.24 -11.51 -8.79
C ASN A 88 0.44 -11.31 -10.16
N GLN A 89 1.67 -10.80 -10.16
CA GLN A 89 2.50 -10.61 -11.37
C GLN A 89 2.68 -11.89 -12.22
N LEU A 90 2.58 -13.07 -11.60
CA LEU A 90 2.71 -14.37 -12.25
C LEU A 90 1.33 -14.97 -12.62
N GLY A 91 0.25 -14.20 -12.48
CA GLY A 91 -1.13 -14.64 -12.75
C GLY A 91 -1.74 -15.54 -11.68
N LYS A 92 -1.02 -15.85 -10.60
CA LYS A 92 -1.53 -16.70 -9.51
C LYS A 92 -2.39 -15.90 -8.54
N LEU A 93 -3.46 -16.51 -8.03
CA LEU A 93 -4.31 -15.89 -7.03
C LEU A 93 -3.54 -15.69 -5.71
N THR A 94 -3.61 -14.49 -5.14
CA THR A 94 -3.07 -14.17 -3.82
C THR A 94 -4.08 -13.40 -2.98
N ASN A 95 -4.09 -13.68 -1.69
CA ASN A 95 -4.86 -12.97 -0.67
C ASN A 95 -4.09 -11.78 -0.06
N SER A 96 -2.84 -11.60 -0.46
CA SER A 96 -1.92 -10.58 0.08
C SER A 96 -1.22 -9.78 -1.03
N PRO A 97 -1.96 -9.23 -2.02
CA PRO A 97 -1.36 -8.45 -3.10
C PRO A 97 -0.77 -7.14 -2.56
N THR A 98 0.40 -6.73 -3.04
CA THR A 98 0.94 -5.41 -2.69
C THR A 98 0.18 -4.31 -3.42
N LEU A 99 -0.06 -3.17 -2.77
CA LEU A 99 -0.75 -2.06 -3.43
C LEU A 99 0.06 -1.50 -4.61
N ARG A 100 1.39 -1.70 -4.60
CA ARG A 100 2.28 -1.40 -5.73
C ARG A 100 1.88 -2.19 -6.98
N TRP A 101 1.64 -3.49 -6.84
CA TRP A 101 1.20 -4.32 -7.96
C TRP A 101 -0.17 -3.88 -8.49
N ILE A 102 -1.09 -3.53 -7.59
CA ILE A 102 -2.40 -3.01 -7.97
C ILE A 102 -2.28 -1.74 -8.80
N PHE A 103 -1.46 -0.77 -8.37
CA PHE A 103 -1.22 0.46 -9.13
C PHE A 103 -0.57 0.20 -10.48
N GLN A 104 0.36 -0.76 -10.59
CA GLN A 104 0.90 -1.19 -11.88
C GLN A 104 -0.21 -1.76 -12.79
N GLY A 105 -1.11 -2.58 -12.23
CA GLY A 105 -2.26 -3.11 -12.96
C GLY A 105 -3.21 -2.03 -13.49
N PHE A 106 -3.28 -0.89 -12.80
CA PHE A 106 -4.10 0.27 -13.20
C PHE A 106 -3.40 1.24 -14.15
N GLN A 107 -2.10 1.04 -14.44
CA GLN A 107 -1.42 1.86 -15.43
C GLN A 107 -2.09 1.75 -16.80
N GLY A 108 -2.34 2.90 -17.43
CA GLY A 108 -3.00 2.96 -18.74
C GLY A 108 -4.53 2.95 -18.68
N ILE A 109 -5.15 3.07 -17.50
CA ILE A 109 -6.56 3.49 -17.43
C ILE A 109 -6.60 5.00 -17.73
N HIS A 110 -7.41 5.40 -18.70
CA HIS A 110 -7.48 6.79 -19.15
C HIS A 110 -8.91 7.32 -19.12
N LEU A 111 -9.08 8.55 -18.63
CA LEU A 111 -10.30 9.32 -18.82
C LEU A 111 -10.22 10.07 -20.15
N VAL A 112 -11.16 9.78 -21.05
CA VAL A 112 -11.28 10.44 -22.35
C VAL A 112 -12.55 11.28 -22.34
N ILE A 113 -12.46 12.50 -22.88
CA ILE A 113 -13.58 13.43 -22.99
C ILE A 113 -13.83 13.68 -24.49
N LEU A 114 -14.94 13.15 -25.01
CA LEU A 114 -15.36 13.27 -26.41
C LEU A 114 -16.72 13.97 -26.44
N PRO A 115 -16.98 14.88 -27.38
CA PRO A 115 -17.86 16.06 -27.24
C PRO A 115 -18.77 16.12 -25.99
N GLY A 116 -18.18 16.35 -24.81
CA GLY A 116 -18.90 16.50 -23.53
C GLY A 116 -19.22 15.20 -22.76
N ILE A 117 -19.02 14.04 -23.35
CA ILE A 117 -19.16 12.71 -22.73
C ILE A 117 -17.81 12.31 -22.11
N LYS A 118 -17.86 12.00 -20.82
CA LYS A 118 -16.72 11.43 -20.07
C LYS A 118 -16.77 9.92 -20.17
N GLN A 119 -15.69 9.31 -20.65
CA GLN A 119 -15.59 7.86 -20.76
C GLN A 119 -14.25 7.38 -20.20
N ILE A 120 -14.28 6.28 -19.44
CA ILE A 120 -13.06 5.57 -19.04
C ILE A 120 -12.73 4.53 -20.10
N VAL A 121 -11.48 4.57 -20.56
CA VAL A 121 -10.93 3.64 -21.54
C VAL A 121 -9.96 2.71 -20.83
N ASN A 122 -9.86 1.47 -21.34
CA ASN A 122 -8.95 0.44 -20.84
C ASN A 122 -9.30 -0.08 -19.43
N LEU A 123 -10.58 -0.01 -19.05
CA LEU A 123 -11.08 -0.67 -17.85
C LEU A 123 -11.52 -2.10 -18.19
N THR A 124 -10.57 -3.03 -18.15
CA THR A 124 -10.82 -4.46 -18.39
C THR A 124 -11.53 -5.12 -17.20
N ASP A 125 -12.09 -6.31 -17.42
CA ASP A 125 -12.78 -7.08 -16.36
C ASP A 125 -11.87 -7.35 -15.15
N GLU A 126 -10.57 -7.58 -15.37
CA GLU A 126 -9.62 -7.79 -14.28
C GLU A 126 -9.38 -6.52 -13.45
N ARG A 127 -9.35 -5.34 -14.11
CA ARG A 127 -9.21 -4.05 -13.44
C ARG A 127 -10.48 -3.69 -12.69
N TRP A 128 -11.65 -3.97 -13.29
CA TRP A 128 -12.94 -3.81 -12.64
C TRP A 128 -13.06 -4.72 -11.41
N TRP A 129 -12.72 -6.00 -11.54
CA TRP A 129 -12.68 -6.95 -10.44
C TRP A 129 -11.78 -6.44 -9.31
N THR A 130 -10.60 -5.91 -9.65
CA THR A 130 -9.68 -5.33 -8.67
C THR A 130 -10.28 -4.09 -7.99
N LEU A 131 -10.98 -3.21 -8.73
CA LEU A 131 -11.66 -2.04 -8.18
C LEU A 131 -12.78 -2.38 -7.20
N SER A 132 -13.46 -3.51 -7.38
CA SER A 132 -14.56 -3.94 -6.50
C SER A 132 -14.12 -4.14 -5.04
N PHE A 133 -12.82 -4.37 -4.79
CA PHE A 133 -12.26 -4.50 -3.44
C PHE A 133 -11.92 -3.15 -2.78
N PHE A 134 -12.00 -2.05 -3.51
CA PHE A 134 -11.80 -0.71 -2.94
C PHE A 134 -13.14 -0.12 -2.46
N PRO A 135 -13.11 0.82 -1.49
CA PRO A 135 -14.31 1.55 -1.07
C PRO A 135 -14.99 2.27 -2.25
N GLU A 136 -16.30 2.47 -2.15
CA GLU A 136 -17.09 3.17 -3.16
C GLU A 136 -16.51 4.55 -3.52
N SER A 137 -15.99 5.28 -2.54
CA SER A 137 -15.32 6.57 -2.76
C SER A 137 -14.16 6.49 -3.77
N VAL A 138 -13.44 5.36 -3.82
CA VAL A 138 -12.37 5.12 -4.80
C VAL A 138 -12.97 4.72 -6.16
N GLN A 139 -14.00 3.87 -6.14
CA GLN A 139 -14.69 3.43 -7.36
C GLN A 139 -15.31 4.60 -8.13
N ASN A 140 -15.82 5.62 -7.42
CA ASN A 140 -16.37 6.84 -8.00
C ASN A 140 -15.37 7.59 -8.89
N TYR A 141 -14.06 7.56 -8.58
CA TYR A 141 -13.03 8.16 -9.43
C TYR A 141 -12.92 7.47 -10.79
N TYR A 142 -13.32 6.21 -10.85
CA TYR A 142 -13.39 5.41 -12.06
C TYR A 142 -14.80 5.42 -12.69
N LEU A 143 -15.65 6.40 -12.34
CA LEU A 143 -17.00 6.58 -12.89
C LEU A 143 -17.86 5.30 -12.84
N LEU A 144 -17.61 4.43 -11.84
CA LEU A 144 -18.32 3.15 -11.67
C LEU A 144 -19.69 3.30 -11.01
N SER A 145 -19.99 4.49 -10.53
CA SER A 145 -21.12 4.82 -9.66
C SER A 145 -21.68 6.13 -10.17
N GLY A 146 -22.50 5.98 -11.20
CA GLY A 146 -23.28 7.01 -11.87
C GLY A 146 -24.53 6.37 -12.45
#